data_AF-A0AAV6XE66-F1
#
_entry.id   AF-A0AAV6XE66-F1
#
_cell.length_a   1.000
_cell.length_b   1.000
_cell.length_c   1.000
_cell.angle_alpha   90.00
_cell.angle_beta   90.00
_cell.angle_gamma   90.00
#
_symmetry.space_group_name_H-M   'P 1'
#
loop_
_entity.id
_entity.type
_entity.pdbx_description
1 polymer ?
#
loop_
_entity_poly.entity_id
_entity_poly.type
_entity_poly.pdbx_seq_one_letter_code
_entity_poly.pdbx_strand_id
1 'polypeptide(L)'
;MIHWPCFVDQQVNSRYVGEASKFGLDMKDTCDRVIVEKMIRELMELKKDEFLERTAKMSGLGKASVNEVIERAAKVKPIIPNNMANQTALYPPHVLIFPLPIQGPVTCMLKLAELFYLKNVQVTFLNTQHIQQRFRSCTDNENYFKKYPNFRFETVPDGLPEENPRMGDQIPNLLESMEAVAMPIIVKMVSCGGMYGPDSDKPITCIIGDEVFIFATHVAKEIGVQLLYFDTIVAFGVICVCLNSFKLGSFVSKVCFNY
;
A
#
# COMPACT_ATOMS: atom_id res chain seq x y z
N MET A 1 4.64 -17.36 -9.80
CA MET A 1 4.67 -15.99 -10.36
C MET A 1 5.88 -15.88 -11.29
N ILE A 2 5.75 -15.34 -12.50
CA ILE A 2 6.89 -15.13 -13.40
C ILE A 2 7.28 -13.66 -13.30
N HIS A 3 8.55 -13.36 -13.06
CA HIS A 3 9.05 -11.99 -12.89
C HIS A 3 10.09 -11.67 -13.95
N TRP A 4 10.05 -10.44 -14.42
CA TRP A 4 11.12 -9.82 -15.19
C TRP A 4 11.49 -8.52 -14.47
N PRO A 5 12.46 -8.55 -13.54
CA PRO A 5 12.76 -7.41 -12.69
C PRO A 5 13.44 -6.29 -13.50
N CYS A 6 12.84 -5.10 -13.52
CA CYS A 6 13.35 -3.97 -14.28
C CYS A 6 13.89 -2.84 -13.39
N PHE A 7 13.49 -2.76 -12.11
CA PHE A 7 13.78 -1.59 -11.29
C PHE A 7 14.09 -1.93 -9.83
N VAL A 8 15.12 -1.27 -9.28
CA VAL A 8 15.52 -1.22 -7.85
C VAL A 8 15.29 -2.54 -7.11
N ASP A 9 14.23 -2.62 -6.31
CA ASP A 9 13.96 -3.68 -5.36
C ASP A 9 13.42 -4.93 -6.05
N GLN A 10 12.92 -4.81 -7.29
CA GLN A 10 12.43 -5.92 -8.08
C GLN A 10 13.50 -6.99 -8.29
N GLN A 11 14.79 -6.62 -8.41
CA GLN A 11 15.88 -7.59 -8.53
C GLN A 11 16.01 -8.45 -7.26
N VAL A 12 15.88 -7.82 -6.10
CA VAL A 12 15.92 -8.51 -4.80
C VAL A 12 14.64 -9.32 -4.59
N ASN A 13 13.48 -8.77 -4.95
CA ASN A 13 12.18 -9.45 -4.89
C ASN A 13 12.17 -10.70 -5.76
N SER A 14 12.65 -10.59 -7.00
CA SER A 14 12.73 -11.69 -7.95
C SER A 14 13.59 -12.83 -7.39
N ARG A 15 14.75 -12.49 -6.82
CA ARG A 15 15.62 -13.46 -6.15
C ARG A 15 14.97 -14.07 -4.91
N TYR A 16 14.29 -13.28 -4.08
CA TYR A 16 13.60 -13.80 -2.89
C TYR A 16 12.47 -14.75 -3.28
N VAL A 17 11.65 -14.39 -4.26
CA VAL A 17 10.51 -15.20 -4.69
C VAL A 17 10.96 -16.47 -5.44
N GLY A 18 12.02 -16.38 -6.25
CA GLY A 18 12.59 -17.51 -6.98
C GLY A 18 13.40 -18.46 -6.11
N GLU A 19 14.36 -17.95 -5.35
CA GLU A 19 15.35 -18.77 -4.66
C GLU A 19 14.96 -19.11 -3.21
N ALA A 20 14.45 -18.13 -2.48
CA ALA A 20 14.14 -18.32 -1.05
C ALA A 20 12.75 -18.93 -0.84
N SER A 21 11.73 -18.31 -1.45
CA SER A 21 10.34 -18.73 -1.26
C SER A 21 9.89 -19.82 -2.23
N LYS A 22 10.61 -19.98 -3.36
CA LYS A 22 10.40 -21.03 -4.37
C LYS A 22 8.98 -21.10 -4.93
N PHE A 23 8.31 -19.95 -5.06
CA PHE A 23 6.99 -19.85 -5.73
C PHE A 23 7.00 -18.89 -6.92
N GLY A 24 8.18 -18.47 -7.37
CA GLY A 24 8.33 -17.74 -8.63
C GLY A 24 9.45 -18.26 -9.51
N LEU A 25 9.44 -17.79 -10.74
CA LEU A 25 10.50 -17.99 -11.73
C LEU A 25 11.00 -16.60 -12.15
N ASP A 26 12.33 -16.46 -12.22
CA ASP A 26 13.03 -15.25 -12.64
C ASP A 26 13.43 -15.37 -14.11
N MET A 27 12.96 -14.44 -14.94
CA MET A 27 13.25 -14.40 -16.37
C MET A 27 14.64 -13.81 -16.70
N LYS A 28 15.32 -13.27 -15.67
CA LYS A 28 16.62 -12.59 -15.73
C LYS A 28 16.59 -11.43 -16.74
N ASP A 29 17.64 -11.23 -17.53
CA ASP A 29 17.81 -10.03 -18.37
C ASP A 29 17.12 -10.13 -19.74
N THR A 30 16.40 -11.21 -20.06
CA THR A 30 15.85 -11.46 -21.40
C THR A 30 14.36 -11.78 -21.37
N CYS A 31 13.54 -10.87 -21.88
CA CYS A 31 12.11 -11.06 -22.10
C CYS A 31 11.83 -11.41 -23.57
N ASP A 32 12.14 -12.65 -23.97
CA ASP A 32 11.79 -13.21 -25.28
C ASP A 32 10.56 -14.12 -25.16
N ARG A 33 9.73 -14.14 -26.22
CA ARG A 33 8.52 -14.96 -26.29
C ARG A 33 8.79 -16.45 -26.03
N VAL A 34 9.89 -17.00 -26.54
CA VAL A 34 10.24 -18.43 -26.38
C VAL A 34 10.59 -18.72 -24.92
N ILE A 35 11.37 -17.86 -24.27
CA ILE A 35 11.66 -17.94 -22.83
C ILE A 35 10.37 -17.83 -22.01
N VAL A 36 9.50 -16.87 -22.31
CA VAL A 36 8.21 -16.70 -21.62
C VAL A 36 7.36 -17.96 -21.71
N GLU A 37 7.21 -18.52 -22.91
CA GLU A 37 6.43 -19.74 -23.12
C GLU A 37 7.00 -20.93 -22.33
N LYS A 38 8.33 -21.11 -22.36
CA LYS A 38 9.00 -22.17 -21.60
C LYS A 38 8.78 -22.03 -20.09
N MET A 39 8.89 -20.82 -19.56
CA MET A 39 8.67 -20.55 -18.14
C MET A 39 7.20 -20.77 -17.74
N ILE A 40 6.24 -20.41 -18.61
CA ILE A 40 4.82 -20.68 -18.38
C ILE A 40 4.58 -22.19 -18.31
N ARG A 41 5.14 -22.97 -19.23
CA ARG A 41 5.05 -24.45 -19.18
C ARG A 41 5.68 -25.01 -17.91
N GLU A 42 6.86 -24.53 -17.54
CA GLU A 42 7.52 -24.98 -16.31
C GLU A 42 6.65 -24.70 -15.07
N LEU A 43 6.06 -23.51 -14.99
CA LEU A 43 5.18 -23.10 -13.90
C LEU A 43 3.87 -23.92 -13.87
N MET A 44 3.22 -24.09 -15.02
CA MET A 44 1.84 -24.59 -15.12
C MET A 44 1.76 -26.11 -15.25
N GLU A 45 2.80 -26.76 -15.78
CA GLU A 45 2.81 -28.20 -16.06
C GLU A 45 3.82 -28.92 -15.17
N LEU A 46 5.08 -28.47 -15.13
CA LEU A 46 6.17 -29.25 -14.53
C LEU A 46 6.25 -29.12 -13.01
N LYS A 47 6.11 -27.91 -12.49
CA LYS A 47 6.27 -27.62 -11.05
C LYS A 47 4.97 -27.19 -10.37
N LYS A 48 3.83 -27.40 -11.02
CA LYS A 48 2.52 -26.91 -10.58
C LYS A 48 2.24 -27.21 -9.09
N ASP A 49 2.40 -28.46 -8.66
CA ASP A 49 2.04 -28.87 -7.30
C ASP A 49 2.98 -28.26 -6.25
N GLU A 50 4.29 -28.20 -6.54
CA GLU A 50 5.27 -27.52 -5.68
C GLU A 50 4.90 -26.04 -5.50
N PHE A 51 4.58 -25.35 -6.61
CA PHE A 51 4.19 -23.95 -6.56
C PHE A 51 2.88 -23.73 -5.80
N LEU A 52 1.89 -24.62 -5.96
CA LEU A 52 0.63 -24.55 -5.22
C LEU A 52 0.85 -24.72 -3.72
N GLU A 53 1.66 -25.70 -3.31
CA GLU A 53 2.00 -25.93 -1.90
C GLU A 53 2.71 -24.71 -1.29
N ARG A 54 3.73 -24.18 -1.98
CA ARG A 54 4.49 -23.01 -1.52
C ARG A 54 3.61 -21.76 -1.42
N THR A 55 2.73 -21.57 -2.40
CA THR A 55 1.77 -20.46 -2.40
C THR A 55 0.77 -20.60 -1.25
N ALA A 56 0.27 -21.80 -0.97
CA ALA A 56 -0.64 -22.05 0.15
C ALA A 56 0.03 -21.76 1.50
N LYS A 57 1.29 -22.18 1.68
CA LYS A 57 2.08 -21.86 2.88
C LYS A 57 2.25 -20.36 3.07
N MET A 58 2.66 -19.64 2.02
CA MET A 58 2.82 -18.19 2.06
C MET A 58 1.50 -17.47 2.35
N SER A 59 0.39 -17.93 1.74
CA SER A 59 -0.95 -17.41 2.02
C SER A 59 -1.36 -17.60 3.49
N GLY A 60 -1.03 -18.76 4.08
CA GLY A 60 -1.26 -19.03 5.50
C GLY A 60 -0.54 -18.05 6.41
N LEU A 61 0.75 -17.77 6.13
CA LEU A 61 1.53 -16.76 6.85
C LEU A 61 0.94 -15.36 6.69
N GLY A 62 0.55 -14.96 5.48
CA GLY A 62 -0.07 -13.66 5.23
C GLY A 62 -1.38 -13.47 6.03
N LYS A 63 -2.22 -14.51 6.11
CA LYS A 63 -3.44 -14.48 6.94
C LYS A 63 -3.12 -14.32 8.43
N ALA A 64 -2.08 -14.98 8.93
CA ALA A 64 -1.66 -14.86 10.32
C ALA A 64 -1.17 -13.43 10.64
N SER A 65 -0.33 -12.85 9.76
CA SER A 65 0.12 -11.46 9.89
C SER A 65 -1.04 -10.46 9.90
N VAL A 66 -2.04 -10.65 9.04
CA VAL A 66 -3.23 -9.78 9.03
C VAL A 66 -4.03 -9.91 10.34
N ASN A 67 -4.22 -11.12 10.87
CA ASN A 67 -4.90 -11.30 12.16
C ASN A 67 -4.14 -10.58 13.29
N GLU A 68 -2.81 -10.65 13.30
CA GLU A 68 -1.99 -9.95 14.29
C GLU A 68 -2.18 -8.42 14.20
N VAL A 69 -2.19 -7.86 12.99
CA VAL A 69 -2.44 -6.43 12.78
C VAL A 69 -3.83 -6.03 13.28
N ILE A 70 -4.86 -6.83 12.97
CA ILE A 70 -6.23 -6.59 13.44
C ILE A 70 -6.28 -6.62 14.97
N GLU A 71 -5.64 -7.60 15.61
CA GLU A 71 -5.57 -7.69 17.07
C GLU A 71 -4.85 -6.50 17.70
N ARG A 72 -3.77 -6.02 17.08
CA ARG A 72 -3.06 -4.82 17.54
C ARG A 72 -3.94 -3.59 17.42
N ALA A 73 -4.56 -3.37 16.26
CA ALA A 73 -5.48 -2.25 16.04
C ALA A 73 -6.66 -2.27 17.02
N ALA A 74 -7.20 -3.45 17.36
CA ALA A 74 -8.29 -3.60 18.33
C ALA A 74 -7.87 -3.30 19.79
N LYS A 75 -6.58 -3.42 20.14
CA LYS A 75 -6.05 -3.19 21.49
C LYS A 75 -5.60 -1.75 21.73
N VAL A 76 -5.46 -0.93 20.70
CA VAL A 76 -5.03 0.46 20.84
C VAL A 76 -6.20 1.29 21.37
N LYS A 77 -6.03 1.83 22.58
CA LYS A 77 -6.89 2.90 23.07
C LYS A 77 -6.60 4.15 22.23
N PRO A 78 -7.60 4.74 21.56
CA PRO A 78 -7.38 5.93 20.77
C PRO A 78 -6.82 7.03 21.68
N ILE A 79 -5.81 7.76 21.21
CA ILE A 79 -5.23 8.90 21.92
C ILE A 79 -6.19 10.06 21.71
N ILE A 80 -7.31 10.03 22.44
CA ILE A 80 -8.32 11.08 22.37
C ILE A 80 -8.12 11.99 23.58
N PRO A 81 -8.12 13.33 23.39
CA PRO A 81 -8.37 14.26 24.48
C PRO A 81 -9.63 13.83 25.23
N ASN A 82 -9.58 13.83 26.57
CA ASN A 82 -10.55 13.19 27.50
C ASN A 82 -12.06 13.50 27.29
N ASN A 83 -12.44 14.31 26.31
CA ASN A 83 -13.80 14.76 26.05
C ASN A 83 -14.52 13.99 24.92
N MET A 84 -13.85 13.06 24.20
CA MET A 84 -14.44 12.28 23.09
C MET A 84 -14.31 10.74 23.25
N ALA A 85 -13.86 10.26 24.43
CA ALA A 85 -13.58 8.85 24.68
C ALA A 85 -14.82 7.91 24.67
N ASN A 86 -16.05 8.46 24.62
CA ASN A 86 -17.28 7.67 24.66
C ASN A 86 -17.87 7.30 23.27
N GLN A 87 -17.26 7.72 22.15
CA GLN A 87 -17.85 7.50 20.81
C GLN A 87 -17.14 6.41 19.97
N THR A 88 -15.87 6.08 20.25
CA THR A 88 -15.10 5.12 19.44
C THR A 88 -15.46 3.65 19.67
N ALA A 89 -16.17 3.32 20.75
CA ALA A 89 -16.69 1.96 21.01
C ALA A 89 -17.98 1.63 20.23
N LEU A 90 -18.56 2.59 19.48
CA LEU A 90 -19.85 2.42 18.81
C LEU A 90 -19.74 2.00 17.33
N TYR A 91 -18.59 2.23 16.68
CA TYR A 91 -18.45 2.10 15.22
C TYR A 91 -17.53 0.94 14.82
N PRO A 92 -17.86 0.21 13.73
CA PRO A 92 -16.99 -0.83 13.20
C PRO A 92 -15.64 -0.25 12.75
N PRO A 93 -14.52 -0.99 12.87
CA PRO A 93 -13.21 -0.52 12.45
C PRO A 93 -13.21 -0.06 10.99
N HIS A 94 -12.67 1.14 10.74
CA HIS A 94 -12.59 1.74 9.41
C HIS A 94 -11.17 2.21 9.11
N VAL A 95 -10.56 1.59 8.11
CA VAL A 95 -9.18 1.82 7.73
C VAL A 95 -9.11 2.67 6.46
N LEU A 96 -8.35 3.76 6.51
CA LEU A 96 -7.92 4.49 5.32
C LEU A 96 -6.58 3.92 4.84
N ILE A 97 -6.53 3.41 3.61
CA ILE A 97 -5.31 2.87 3.01
C ILE A 97 -4.76 3.87 2.01
N PHE A 98 -3.50 4.24 2.17
CA PHE A 98 -2.81 5.28 1.41
C PHE A 98 -1.51 4.74 0.78
N PRO A 99 -1.59 4.10 -0.40
CA PRO A 99 -0.46 3.51 -1.10
C PRO A 99 0.39 4.55 -1.83
N LEU A 100 1.68 4.26 -2.04
CA LEU A 100 2.48 4.95 -3.05
C LEU A 100 1.82 4.74 -4.43
N PRO A 101 1.49 5.81 -5.19
CA PRO A 101 0.67 5.69 -6.40
C PRO A 101 1.49 5.28 -7.63
N ILE A 102 2.15 4.13 -7.50
CA ILE A 102 2.78 3.39 -8.58
C ILE A 102 2.28 1.93 -8.56
N GLN A 103 2.38 1.27 -9.72
CA GLN A 103 1.63 0.04 -10.00
C GLN A 103 1.85 -1.09 -8.97
N GLY A 104 3.10 -1.33 -8.54
CA GLY A 104 3.42 -2.38 -7.57
C GLY A 104 2.75 -2.14 -6.20
N PRO A 105 3.13 -1.07 -5.49
CA PRO A 105 2.56 -0.70 -4.19
C PRO A 105 1.02 -0.65 -4.17
N VAL A 106 0.38 -0.04 -5.17
CA VAL A 106 -1.08 -0.01 -5.25
C VAL A 106 -1.66 -1.42 -5.35
N THR A 107 -1.10 -2.28 -6.20
CA THR A 107 -1.57 -3.67 -6.35
C THR A 107 -1.40 -4.45 -5.04
N CYS A 108 -0.26 -4.29 -4.37
CA CYS A 108 0.03 -4.95 -3.09
C CYS A 108 -0.98 -4.53 -2.00
N MET A 109 -1.19 -3.22 -1.84
CA MET A 109 -2.09 -2.71 -0.79
C MET A 109 -3.56 -2.96 -1.13
N LEU A 110 -3.94 -3.10 -2.40
CA LEU A 110 -5.28 -3.57 -2.77
C LEU A 110 -5.56 -4.99 -2.27
N LYS A 111 -4.56 -5.89 -2.32
CA LYS A 111 -4.71 -7.24 -1.75
C LYS A 111 -4.81 -7.23 -0.23
N LEU A 112 -4.07 -6.33 0.43
CA LEU A 112 -4.24 -6.11 1.86
C LEU A 112 -5.66 -5.60 2.19
N ALA A 113 -6.17 -4.67 1.39
CA ALA A 113 -7.51 -4.12 1.51
C ALA A 113 -8.60 -5.21 1.37
N GLU A 114 -8.46 -6.12 0.41
CA GLU A 114 -9.34 -7.29 0.24
C GLU A 114 -9.34 -8.19 1.50
N LEU A 115 -8.18 -8.40 2.12
CA LEU A 115 -8.07 -9.22 3.34
C LEU A 115 -8.79 -8.57 4.53
N PHE A 116 -8.68 -7.24 4.69
CA PHE A 116 -9.42 -6.51 5.71
C PHE A 116 -10.93 -6.59 5.47
N TYR A 117 -11.37 -6.45 4.22
CA TYR A 117 -12.77 -6.61 3.86
C TYR A 117 -13.32 -7.99 4.27
N LEU A 118 -12.58 -9.08 3.99
CA LEU A 118 -12.96 -10.44 4.39
C LEU A 118 -13.04 -10.64 5.92
N LYS A 119 -12.48 -9.71 6.69
CA LYS A 119 -12.52 -9.67 8.16
C LYS A 119 -13.54 -8.69 8.71
N ASN A 120 -14.48 -8.22 7.88
CA ASN A 120 -15.51 -7.25 8.23
C ASN A 120 -14.97 -5.90 8.74
N VAL A 121 -13.75 -5.54 8.32
CA VAL A 121 -13.19 -4.20 8.52
C VAL A 121 -13.62 -3.32 7.35
N GLN A 122 -14.14 -2.13 7.63
CA GLN A 122 -14.45 -1.16 6.59
C GLN A 122 -13.15 -0.62 6.00
N VAL A 123 -13.11 -0.46 4.67
CA VAL A 123 -11.90 -0.01 3.99
C VAL A 123 -12.25 1.13 3.04
N THR A 124 -11.55 2.24 3.22
CA THR A 124 -11.44 3.31 2.23
C THR A 124 -10.04 3.26 1.62
N PHE A 125 -9.96 2.95 0.33
CA PHE A 125 -8.72 2.90 -0.42
C PHE A 125 -8.54 4.21 -1.18
N LEU A 126 -7.47 4.94 -0.86
CA LEU A 126 -7.19 6.23 -1.46
C LEU A 126 -6.29 6.06 -2.69
N ASN A 127 -6.81 6.43 -3.85
CA ASN A 127 -6.05 6.49 -5.10
C ASN A 127 -5.71 7.92 -5.47
N THR A 128 -4.73 8.09 -6.35
CA THR A 128 -4.64 9.33 -7.13
C THR A 128 -5.64 9.30 -8.28
N GLN A 129 -6.08 10.46 -8.74
CA GLN A 129 -6.95 10.56 -9.91
C GLN A 129 -6.31 9.89 -11.15
N HIS A 130 -5.01 10.11 -11.36
CA HIS A 130 -4.25 9.48 -12.45
C HIS A 130 -4.28 7.94 -12.35
N ILE A 131 -3.99 7.38 -11.16
CA ILE A 131 -4.06 5.93 -10.94
C ILE A 131 -5.48 5.42 -11.16
N GLN A 132 -6.50 6.10 -10.61
CA GLN A 132 -7.90 5.69 -10.79
C GLN A 132 -8.32 5.65 -12.27
N GLN A 133 -7.89 6.62 -13.07
CA GLN A 133 -8.16 6.66 -14.51
C GLN A 133 -7.48 5.49 -15.24
N ARG A 134 -6.19 5.25 -14.95
CA ARG A 134 -5.47 4.11 -15.53
C ARG A 134 -6.09 2.78 -15.13
N PHE A 135 -6.46 2.61 -13.86
CA PHE A 135 -7.16 1.43 -13.39
C PHE A 135 -8.42 1.18 -14.21
N ARG A 136 -9.28 2.19 -14.42
CA ARG A 136 -10.50 2.08 -15.24
C ARG A 136 -10.21 1.68 -16.69
N SER A 137 -9.08 2.11 -17.26
CA SER A 137 -8.71 1.75 -18.64
C SER A 137 -8.18 0.32 -18.80
N CYS A 138 -7.64 -0.29 -17.73
CA CYS A 138 -6.95 -1.58 -17.80
C CYS A 138 -7.78 -2.76 -17.27
N THR A 139 -8.92 -2.52 -16.62
CA THR A 139 -9.73 -3.58 -15.98
C THR A 139 -11.20 -3.16 -15.90
N ASP A 140 -12.12 -4.11 -16.03
CA ASP A 140 -13.57 -3.93 -15.79
C ASP A 140 -13.86 -3.77 -14.28
N ASN A 141 -13.37 -2.66 -13.72
CA ASN A 141 -13.32 -2.41 -12.28
C ASN A 141 -14.69 -2.19 -11.65
N GLU A 142 -15.64 -1.63 -12.41
CA GLU A 142 -17.01 -1.50 -11.93
C GLU A 142 -17.57 -2.86 -11.54
N ASN A 143 -17.25 -3.91 -12.30
CA ASN A 143 -17.66 -5.27 -11.97
C ASN A 143 -16.76 -5.93 -10.91
N TYR A 144 -15.47 -5.61 -10.87
CA TYR A 144 -14.55 -6.16 -9.85
C TYR A 144 -14.95 -5.72 -8.43
N PHE A 145 -15.20 -4.43 -8.22
CA PHE A 145 -15.50 -3.89 -6.88
C PHE A 145 -16.97 -3.86 -6.51
N LYS A 146 -17.90 -4.10 -7.45
CA LYS A 146 -19.31 -4.44 -7.12
C LYS A 146 -19.43 -5.62 -6.15
N LYS A 147 -18.44 -6.52 -6.12
CA LYS A 147 -18.37 -7.65 -5.17
C LYS A 147 -18.11 -7.21 -3.73
N TYR A 148 -17.64 -5.98 -3.53
CA TYR A 148 -17.23 -5.45 -2.24
C TYR A 148 -18.02 -4.16 -1.92
N PRO A 149 -19.33 -4.23 -1.60
CA PRO A 149 -20.19 -3.05 -1.39
C PRO A 149 -19.73 -2.12 -0.26
N ASN A 150 -18.95 -2.62 0.70
CA ASN A 150 -18.37 -1.81 1.78
C ASN A 150 -16.94 -1.33 1.50
N PHE A 151 -16.40 -1.64 0.33
CA PHE A 151 -15.08 -1.17 -0.10
C PHE A 151 -15.25 0.14 -0.86
N ARG A 152 -14.60 1.20 -0.37
CA ARG A 152 -14.72 2.54 -0.93
C ARG A 152 -13.42 2.94 -1.62
N PHE A 153 -13.54 3.54 -2.80
CA PHE A 153 -12.43 4.22 -3.45
C PHE A 153 -12.64 5.71 -3.31
N GLU A 154 -11.64 6.38 -2.76
CA GLU A 154 -11.55 7.82 -2.80
C GLU A 154 -10.40 8.23 -3.71
N THR A 155 -10.50 9.42 -4.28
CA THR A 155 -9.46 9.94 -5.15
C THR A 155 -9.02 11.32 -4.76
N VAL A 156 -7.71 11.55 -4.81
CA VAL A 156 -7.08 12.87 -4.66
C VAL A 156 -6.24 13.19 -5.89
N PRO A 157 -6.10 14.46 -6.27
CA PRO A 157 -5.10 14.85 -7.26
C PRO A 157 -3.69 14.56 -6.74
N ASP A 158 -2.78 14.14 -7.62
CA ASP A 158 -1.36 13.99 -7.29
C ASP A 158 -0.54 15.27 -7.51
N GLY A 159 -1.18 16.30 -8.08
CA GLY A 159 -0.62 17.63 -8.31
C GLY A 159 0.26 17.74 -9.56
N LEU A 160 0.49 16.65 -10.29
CA LEU A 160 1.30 16.65 -11.51
C LEU A 160 0.43 16.73 -12.78
N PRO A 161 0.86 17.42 -13.85
CA PRO A 161 0.18 17.40 -15.15
C PRO A 161 0.12 15.99 -15.76
N GLU A 162 -0.93 15.66 -16.51
CA GLU A 162 -1.16 14.29 -17.05
C GLU A 162 0.04 13.70 -17.82
N GLU A 163 0.75 14.54 -18.57
CA GLU A 163 1.90 14.14 -19.40
C GLU A 163 3.17 13.81 -18.59
N ASN A 164 3.24 14.16 -17.31
CA ASN A 164 4.42 13.87 -16.49
C ASN A 164 4.49 12.37 -16.15
N PRO A 165 5.63 11.69 -16.35
CA PRO A 165 5.78 10.30 -15.90
C PRO A 165 5.67 10.19 -14.37
N ARG A 166 4.95 9.19 -13.86
CA ARG A 166 4.89 8.84 -12.42
C ARG A 166 5.91 7.74 -12.06
N MET A 167 7.11 7.79 -12.65
CA MET A 167 8.11 6.73 -12.50
C MET A 167 9.53 7.27 -12.61
N GLY A 168 10.48 6.47 -12.17
CA GLY A 168 11.91 6.77 -12.32
C GLY A 168 12.33 8.00 -11.53
N ASP A 169 12.96 8.95 -12.22
CA ASP A 169 13.49 10.19 -11.65
C ASP A 169 12.40 11.20 -11.23
N GLN A 170 11.14 10.98 -11.63
CA GLN A 170 10.01 11.84 -11.27
C GLN A 170 9.37 11.48 -9.92
N ILE A 171 9.78 10.38 -9.28
CA ILE A 171 9.20 9.97 -7.99
C ILE A 171 9.35 11.05 -6.90
N PRO A 172 10.50 11.74 -6.73
CA PRO A 172 10.59 12.83 -5.77
C PRO A 172 9.60 13.97 -6.04
N ASN A 173 9.44 14.38 -7.30
CA ASN A 173 8.50 15.43 -7.71
C ASN A 173 7.05 15.02 -7.41
N LEU A 174 6.72 13.75 -7.62
CA LEU A 174 5.42 13.18 -7.28
C LEU A 174 5.15 13.24 -5.78
N LEU A 175 6.12 12.85 -4.94
CA LEU A 175 5.98 12.89 -3.49
C LEU A 175 5.78 14.33 -2.98
N GLU A 176 6.60 15.27 -3.44
CA GLU A 176 6.50 16.69 -3.08
C GLU A 176 5.16 17.29 -3.52
N SER A 177 4.73 17.01 -4.76
CA SER A 177 3.47 17.51 -5.30
C SER A 177 2.26 16.96 -4.55
N MET A 178 2.29 15.67 -4.18
CA MET A 178 1.25 15.07 -3.36
C MET A 178 1.19 15.63 -1.94
N GLU A 179 2.33 15.89 -1.31
CA GLU A 179 2.34 16.54 0.00
C GLU A 179 1.74 17.96 -0.09
N ALA A 180 2.05 18.71 -1.15
CA ALA A 180 1.50 20.05 -1.34
C ALA A 180 -0.01 20.06 -1.65
N VAL A 181 -0.49 19.11 -2.46
CA VAL A 181 -1.85 19.15 -3.03
C VAL A 181 -2.80 18.13 -2.39
N ALA A 182 -2.36 16.88 -2.21
CA ALA A 182 -3.21 15.81 -1.69
C ALA A 182 -3.37 15.89 -0.17
N MET A 183 -2.29 16.17 0.58
CA MET A 183 -2.35 16.19 2.05
C MET A 183 -3.44 17.13 2.60
N PRO A 184 -3.58 18.40 2.17
CA PRO A 184 -4.63 19.28 2.70
C PRO A 184 -6.04 18.75 2.44
N ILE A 185 -6.25 18.07 1.30
CA ILE A 185 -7.52 17.46 0.94
C ILE A 185 -7.80 16.26 1.84
N ILE A 186 -6.79 15.41 2.07
CA ILE A 186 -6.90 14.24 2.95
C ILE A 186 -7.23 14.70 4.37
N VAL A 187 -6.48 15.67 4.91
CA VAL A 187 -6.75 16.26 6.23
C VAL A 187 -8.20 16.72 6.32
N LYS A 188 -8.66 17.56 5.38
CA LYS A 188 -10.05 18.03 5.36
C LYS A 188 -11.07 16.89 5.29
N MET A 189 -10.76 15.81 4.57
CA MET A 189 -11.64 14.66 4.43
C MET A 189 -11.81 13.88 5.75
N VAL A 190 -10.77 13.83 6.59
CA VAL A 190 -10.74 13.05 7.83
C VAL A 190 -10.89 13.87 9.11
N SER A 191 -10.79 15.20 9.05
CA SER A 191 -11.01 16.11 10.19
C SER A 191 -12.51 16.30 10.50
N CYS A 192 -12.81 16.98 11.62
CA CYS A 192 -14.19 17.28 12.02
C CYS A 192 -14.97 18.02 10.91
N GLY A 193 -16.21 17.59 10.65
CA GLY A 193 -17.04 18.06 9.54
C GLY A 193 -16.65 17.49 8.18
N GLY A 194 -15.60 16.68 8.11
CA GLY A 194 -15.18 15.91 6.95
C GLY A 194 -16.02 14.64 6.77
N MET A 195 -16.00 14.09 5.56
CA MET A 195 -16.78 12.89 5.21
C MET A 195 -16.45 11.68 6.09
N TYR A 196 -15.21 11.56 6.53
CA TYR A 196 -14.74 10.51 7.44
C TYR A 196 -14.20 11.09 8.76
N GLY A 197 -14.70 12.27 9.14
CA GLY A 197 -14.40 12.95 10.38
C GLY A 197 -14.79 12.16 11.64
N PRO A 198 -14.25 12.50 12.82
CA PRO A 198 -14.65 11.89 14.09
C PRO A 198 -16.16 12.00 14.39
N ASP A 199 -16.80 13.02 13.84
CA ASP A 199 -18.22 13.33 13.92
C ASP A 199 -19.07 12.73 12.78
N SER A 200 -18.45 11.99 11.87
CA SER A 200 -19.15 11.25 10.80
C SER A 200 -19.79 9.96 11.32
N ASP A 201 -20.79 9.44 10.60
CA ASP A 201 -21.35 8.10 10.83
C ASP A 201 -20.32 6.97 10.55
N LYS A 202 -19.20 7.29 9.88
CA LYS A 202 -18.16 6.34 9.44
C LYS A 202 -16.75 6.90 9.64
N PRO A 203 -16.35 7.26 10.87
CA PRO A 203 -15.07 7.90 11.14
C PRO A 203 -13.92 6.99 10.74
N ILE A 204 -12.81 7.54 10.22
CA ILE A 204 -11.57 6.76 10.11
C ILE A 204 -11.07 6.44 11.52
N THR A 205 -10.75 5.17 11.79
CA THR A 205 -10.21 4.72 13.08
C THR A 205 -8.74 4.32 12.99
N CYS A 206 -8.21 4.12 11.78
CA CYS A 206 -6.81 3.75 11.54
C CYS A 206 -6.38 4.18 10.13
N ILE A 207 -5.13 4.59 9.98
CA ILE A 207 -4.51 4.85 8.68
C ILE A 207 -3.43 3.78 8.44
N ILE A 208 -3.42 3.22 7.23
CA ILE A 208 -2.32 2.40 6.72
C ILE A 208 -1.70 3.14 5.55
N GLY A 209 -0.51 3.68 5.74
CA GLY A 209 0.20 4.47 4.72
C GLY A 209 1.46 3.78 4.23
N ASP A 210 1.86 4.07 3.00
CA ASP A 210 3.22 3.76 2.54
C ASP A 210 4.25 4.62 3.30
N GLU A 211 5.40 4.04 3.63
CA GLU A 211 6.44 4.69 4.45
C GLU A 211 7.04 5.94 3.80
N VAL A 212 7.04 6.01 2.47
CA VAL A 212 7.52 7.18 1.72
C VAL A 212 6.71 8.45 1.98
N PHE A 213 5.45 8.30 2.43
CA PHE A 213 4.59 9.44 2.77
C PHE A 213 4.71 9.83 4.23
N ILE A 214 5.78 10.56 4.55
CA ILE A 214 6.02 11.12 5.89
C ILE A 214 4.83 11.97 6.34
N PHE A 215 4.16 12.66 5.43
CA PHE A 215 2.99 13.48 5.74
C PHE A 215 1.80 12.68 6.31
N ALA A 216 1.76 11.35 6.13
CA ALA A 216 0.75 10.51 6.78
C ALA A 216 0.79 10.63 8.31
N THR A 217 1.97 10.91 8.89
CA THR A 217 2.09 11.21 10.34
C THR A 217 1.29 12.45 10.74
N HIS A 218 1.28 13.48 9.90
CA HIS A 218 0.55 14.71 10.15
C HIS A 218 -0.96 14.45 10.12
N VAL A 219 -1.43 13.74 9.08
CA VAL A 219 -2.84 13.35 8.94
C VAL A 219 -3.30 12.54 10.16
N ALA A 220 -2.53 11.54 10.57
CA ALA A 220 -2.90 10.68 11.71
C ALA A 220 -2.94 11.46 13.05
N LYS A 221 -1.98 12.36 13.26
CA LYS A 221 -1.94 13.22 14.45
C LYS A 221 -3.12 14.18 14.53
N GLU A 222 -3.50 14.78 13.40
CA GLU A 222 -4.62 15.72 13.32
C GLU A 222 -5.94 15.10 13.81
N ILE A 223 -6.16 13.82 13.49
CA ILE A 223 -7.40 13.12 13.86
C ILE A 223 -7.26 12.19 15.08
N GLY A 224 -6.05 12.09 15.65
CA GLY A 224 -5.78 11.27 16.84
C GLY A 224 -5.92 9.76 16.64
N VAL A 225 -5.63 9.24 15.44
CA VAL A 225 -5.72 7.80 15.13
C VAL A 225 -4.35 7.14 14.97
N GLN A 226 -4.34 5.80 15.01
CA GLN A 226 -3.13 5.04 14.76
C GLN A 226 -2.74 5.10 13.27
N LEU A 227 -1.45 5.34 13.03
CA LEU A 227 -0.81 5.14 11.73
C LEU A 227 0.00 3.84 11.76
N LEU A 228 -0.23 2.99 10.77
CA LEU A 228 0.57 1.81 10.49
C LEU A 228 1.26 2.03 9.14
N TYR A 229 2.59 1.95 9.13
CA TYR A 229 3.32 1.94 7.87
C TYR A 229 3.31 0.55 7.26
N PHE A 230 3.05 0.50 5.96
CA PHE A 230 3.14 -0.72 5.16
C PHE A 230 4.20 -0.53 4.09
N ASP A 231 5.38 -1.11 4.32
CA ASP A 231 6.48 -1.06 3.37
C ASP A 231 6.18 -2.01 2.19
N THR A 232 6.03 -1.41 1.01
CA THR A 232 5.79 -2.13 -0.24
C THR A 232 7.10 -2.44 -0.98
N ILE A 233 8.21 -1.91 -0.49
CA ILE A 233 9.58 -2.13 -0.96
C ILE A 233 10.21 -3.18 -0.04
N VAL A 234 11.07 -4.07 -0.54
CA VAL A 234 11.83 -4.92 0.39
C VAL A 234 12.81 -4.08 1.20
N ALA A 235 13.06 -4.47 2.45
CA ALA A 235 14.01 -3.81 3.36
C ALA A 235 15.39 -3.51 2.71
N PHE A 236 15.85 -4.35 1.78
CA PHE A 236 17.08 -4.09 1.02
C PHE A 236 16.96 -2.95 -0.01
N GLY A 237 15.78 -2.76 -0.60
CA GLY A 237 15.48 -1.64 -1.49
C GLY A 237 15.50 -0.31 -0.73
N VAL A 238 14.94 -0.27 0.49
CA VAL A 238 15.02 0.91 1.38
C VAL A 238 16.47 1.26 1.71
N ILE A 239 17.29 0.26 2.08
CA ILE A 239 18.73 0.45 2.33
C ILE A 239 19.44 1.00 1.07
N CYS A 240 19.15 0.49 -0.12
CA CYS A 240 19.74 0.99 -1.37
C CYS A 240 19.34 2.44 -1.68
N VAL A 241 18.07 2.82 -1.44
CA VAL A 241 17.62 4.22 -1.59
C VAL A 241 18.35 5.12 -0.61
N CYS A 242 18.40 4.75 0.67
CA CYS A 242 19.11 5.51 1.71
C CYS A 242 20.62 5.65 1.44
N LEU A 243 21.28 4.59 0.94
CA LEU A 243 22.70 4.60 0.62
C LEU A 243 23.03 5.47 -0.61
N ASN A 244 22.14 5.54 -1.59
CA ASN A 244 22.30 6.42 -2.75
C ASN A 244 22.03 7.90 -2.39
N SER A 245 21.05 8.17 -1.51
CA SER A 245 20.84 9.52 -0.93
C SER A 245 22.02 9.98 -0.07
N PHE A 246 22.78 9.07 0.55
CA PHE A 246 24.01 9.42 1.28
C PHE A 246 25.17 9.89 0.37
N LYS A 247 25.15 9.58 -0.94
CA LYS A 247 26.13 10.05 -1.91
C LYS A 247 25.73 11.36 -2.61
N LEU A 248 24.46 11.77 -2.54
CA LEU A 248 23.96 13.06 -3.00
C LEU A 248 23.32 13.83 -1.83
N GLY A 249 24.15 14.55 -1.06
CA GLY A 249 23.73 15.76 -0.34
C GLY A 249 22.59 15.67 0.69
N SER A 250 22.97 15.51 1.96
CA SER A 250 22.32 16.12 3.15
C SER A 250 20.79 16.28 3.17
N PHE A 251 20.03 15.26 3.59
CA PHE A 251 18.69 15.52 4.15
C PHE A 251 18.17 14.53 5.23
N VAL A 252 18.91 13.48 5.60
CA VAL A 252 18.41 12.52 6.61
C VAL A 252 19.35 12.45 7.80
N SER A 253 19.37 13.53 8.56
CA SER A 253 19.78 13.48 9.96
C SER A 253 18.91 14.43 10.75
N LYS A 254 17.70 13.98 11.08
CA LYS A 254 16.99 14.35 12.31
C LYS A 254 15.77 13.44 12.54
N VAL A 255 16.00 12.49 13.43
CA VAL A 255 15.09 12.09 14.53
C VAL A 255 13.88 11.22 14.14
N CYS A 256 14.15 9.95 13.85
CA CYS A 256 13.44 8.88 14.55
C CYS A 256 14.22 8.56 15.84
N PHE A 257 13.50 8.27 16.93
CA PHE A 257 13.91 8.31 18.34
C PHE A 257 13.87 9.69 18.99
N ASN A 258 12.68 10.10 19.45
CA ASN A 258 12.44 10.45 20.87
C ASN A 258 10.95 10.83 21.10
N TYR A 259 10.33 10.07 22.01
CA TYR A 259 9.02 10.22 22.68
C TYR A 259 7.73 10.04 21.86
#